data_AF-A0AAV1NW17-F1
#
_entry.id   AF-A0AAV1NW17-F1
#
_cell.length_a   1.000
_cell.length_b   1.000
_cell.length_c   1.000
_cell.angle_alpha   90.00
_cell.angle_beta   90.00
_cell.angle_gamma   90.00
#
_symmetry.space_group_name_H-M   'P 1'
#
loop_
_entity.id
_entity.type
_entity.pdbx_description
1 polymer ?
#
loop_
_entity_poly.entity_id
_entity_poly.type
_entity_poly.pdbx_seq_one_letter_code
_entity_poly.pdbx_strand_id
1 'polypeptide(L)'
;MFIFDEVDKMHPGVIDSIKPYLDYYKKVDGVSYRKAIFIFLSNADEEGIKQTALDFWKKGQDRNEIRLKDMETLLSTTAFKSKKSDIWISSLIEQNMVDFFVPFLPLEYTHVVQCVMAQMKTKGLEPDPEVAHKVASDLDYFPKFERVFSVSGCKTITSRLHYYIHY
;
A
#
# COMPACT_ATOMS: atom_id res chain seq x y z
N MET A 1 20.37 -2.57 3.59
CA MET A 1 18.94 -2.52 3.26
C MET A 1 18.65 -1.12 2.76
N PHE A 2 17.91 -0.99 1.67
CA PHE A 2 17.55 0.26 1.03
C PHE A 2 16.03 0.29 0.84
N ILE A 3 15.40 1.39 1.25
CA ILE A 3 13.97 1.61 1.11
C ILE A 3 13.78 2.84 0.23
N PHE A 4 13.07 2.66 -0.87
CA PHE A 4 12.71 3.72 -1.80
C PHE A 4 11.22 3.96 -1.65
N ASP A 5 10.86 5.15 -1.16
CA ASP A 5 9.47 5.55 -0.95
C ASP A 5 8.95 6.40 -2.10
N GLU A 6 7.64 6.36 -2.33
CA GLU A 6 6.94 7.06 -3.41
C GLU A 6 7.58 6.85 -4.79
N VAL A 7 7.94 5.61 -5.10
CA VAL A 7 8.70 5.31 -6.31
C VAL A 7 7.94 5.67 -7.58
N ASP A 8 6.60 5.60 -7.56
CA ASP A 8 5.72 6.06 -8.64
C ASP A 8 5.95 7.53 -9.04
N LYS A 9 6.54 8.33 -8.15
CA LYS A 9 6.88 9.75 -8.39
C LYS A 9 8.36 9.98 -8.72
N MET A 10 9.19 8.94 -8.69
CA MET A 10 10.62 9.07 -8.96
C MET A 10 10.88 9.33 -10.45
N HIS A 11 11.90 10.15 -10.73
CA HIS A 11 12.36 10.37 -12.08
C HIS A 11 12.96 9.06 -12.65
N PRO A 12 12.60 8.62 -13.88
CA PRO A 12 13.05 7.34 -14.43
C PRO A 12 14.58 7.15 -14.43
N GLY A 13 15.34 8.22 -14.66
CA GLY A 13 16.81 8.18 -14.61
C GLY A 13 17.41 7.80 -13.24
N VAL A 14 16.68 8.02 -12.13
CA VAL A 14 17.11 7.55 -10.79
C VAL A 14 17.01 6.04 -10.71
N ILE A 15 15.91 5.48 -11.21
CA ILE A 15 15.69 4.04 -11.29
C ILE A 15 16.74 3.39 -12.20
N ASP A 16 16.97 3.98 -13.38
CA ASP A 16 17.97 3.45 -14.31
C ASP A 16 19.37 3.42 -13.69
N SER A 17 19.68 4.40 -12.83
CA SER A 17 20.96 4.46 -12.11
C SER A 17 21.10 3.37 -11.03
N ILE A 18 19.99 2.86 -10.48
CA ILE A 18 20.03 1.80 -9.46
C ILE A 18 19.91 0.38 -10.00
N LYS A 19 19.40 0.21 -11.24
CA LYS A 19 19.24 -1.10 -11.91
C LYS A 19 20.47 -2.02 -11.79
N PRO A 20 21.73 -1.55 -11.99
CA PRO A 20 22.90 -2.43 -11.90
C PRO A 20 23.07 -3.09 -10.52
N TYR A 21 22.59 -2.47 -9.45
CA TYR A 21 22.69 -2.99 -8.09
C TYR A 21 21.57 -3.99 -7.74
N LEU A 22 20.49 -4.01 -8.52
CA LEU A 22 19.36 -4.94 -8.40
C LEU A 22 19.59 -6.22 -9.20
N ASP A 23 20.35 -6.13 -10.30
CA ASP A 23 20.61 -7.25 -11.20
C ASP A 23 21.54 -8.31 -10.55
N TYR A 24 21.52 -9.52 -11.09
CA TYR A 24 22.23 -10.71 -10.60
C TYR A 24 23.76 -10.66 -10.77
N TYR A 25 24.33 -9.50 -11.12
CA TYR A 25 25.77 -9.32 -11.29
C TYR A 25 26.53 -9.81 -10.05
N LYS A 26 27.69 -10.46 -10.28
CA LYS A 26 28.55 -10.92 -9.18
C LYS A 26 29.09 -9.73 -8.39
N LYS A 27 29.49 -8.68 -9.09
CA LYS A 27 30.04 -7.44 -8.57
C LYS A 27 29.68 -6.26 -9.46
N VAL A 28 29.37 -5.12 -8.85
CA VAL A 28 29.31 -3.80 -9.47
C VAL A 28 30.46 -3.00 -8.86
N ASP A 29 31.37 -2.47 -9.69
CA ASP A 29 32.58 -1.75 -9.24
C ASP A 29 33.39 -2.49 -8.15
N GLY A 30 33.46 -3.82 -8.27
CA GLY A 30 34.20 -4.68 -7.33
C GLY A 30 33.42 -5.08 -6.06
N VAL A 31 32.23 -4.52 -5.84
CA VAL A 31 31.38 -4.76 -4.65
C VAL A 31 30.21 -5.67 -4.99
N SER A 32 29.89 -6.63 -4.11
CA SER A 32 28.75 -7.54 -4.30
C SER A 32 27.52 -7.08 -3.53
N TYR A 33 26.39 -6.93 -4.23
CA TYR A 33 25.11 -6.46 -3.67
C TYR A 33 24.12 -7.60 -3.37
N ARG A 34 24.52 -8.86 -3.55
CA ARG A 34 23.64 -10.04 -3.38
C ARG A 34 23.09 -10.26 -1.96
N LYS A 35 23.64 -9.56 -0.96
CA LYS A 35 23.15 -9.56 0.43
C LYS A 35 22.38 -8.29 0.79
N ALA A 36 22.27 -7.33 -0.15
CA ALA A 36 21.46 -6.16 0.04
C ALA A 36 19.98 -6.50 -0.16
N ILE A 37 19.12 -5.80 0.58
CA ILE A 37 17.66 -5.88 0.45
C ILE A 37 17.21 -4.53 -0.07
N PHE A 38 16.38 -4.55 -1.12
CA PHE A 38 15.78 -3.38 -1.74
C PHE A 38 14.26 -3.47 -1.58
N ILE A 39 13.65 -2.43 -1.01
CA ILE A 39 12.20 -2.34 -0.81
C ILE A 39 11.72 -1.10 -1.56
N PHE A 40 10.75 -1.29 -2.44
CA PHE A 40 10.12 -0.21 -3.20
C PHE A 40 8.68 -0.03 -2.71
N LEU A 41 8.34 1.17 -2.27
CA LEU A 41 7.00 1.54 -1.84
C LEU A 41 6.37 2.44 -2.91
N SER A 42 5.22 2.02 -3.41
CA SER A 42 4.52 2.67 -4.51
C SER A 42 3.03 2.71 -4.23
N ASN A 43 2.37 3.78 -4.65
CA ASN A 43 0.90 3.81 -4.78
C ASN A 43 0.44 3.54 -6.22
N ALA A 44 1.33 3.08 -7.10
CA ALA A 44 0.96 2.62 -8.44
C ALA A 44 -0.10 1.51 -8.35
N ASP A 45 -1.05 1.53 -9.29
CA ASP A 45 -2.16 0.57 -9.38
C ASP A 45 -3.08 0.49 -8.16
N GLU A 46 -3.08 1.53 -7.30
CA GLU A 46 -3.99 1.62 -6.15
C GLU A 46 -5.47 1.43 -6.57
N GLU A 47 -5.87 2.00 -7.70
CA GLU A 47 -7.23 1.89 -8.21
C GLU A 47 -7.61 0.45 -8.59
N GLY A 48 -6.68 -0.29 -9.21
CA GLY A 48 -6.88 -1.70 -9.54
C GLY A 48 -7.10 -2.52 -8.28
N ILE A 49 -6.18 -2.39 -7.31
CA ILE A 49 -6.27 -3.11 -6.03
C ILE A 49 -7.59 -2.80 -5.30
N LYS A 50 -8.01 -1.53 -5.28
CA LYS A 50 -9.30 -1.12 -4.71
C LYS A 50 -10.48 -1.77 -5.42
N GLN A 51 -10.45 -1.82 -6.75
CA GLN A 51 -11.52 -2.41 -7.54
C GLN A 51 -11.66 -3.91 -7.29
N THR A 52 -10.54 -4.66 -7.28
CA THR A 52 -10.59 -6.10 -6.97
C THR A 52 -11.11 -6.36 -5.56
N ALA A 53 -10.64 -5.60 -4.56
CA ALA A 53 -11.14 -5.74 -3.19
C ALA A 53 -12.65 -5.46 -3.11
N LEU A 54 -13.13 -4.45 -3.84
CA LEU A 54 -14.55 -4.12 -3.91
C LEU A 54 -15.37 -5.19 -4.63
N ASP A 55 -14.84 -5.81 -5.68
CA ASP A 55 -15.54 -6.87 -6.41
C ASP A 55 -15.70 -8.14 -5.56
N PHE A 56 -14.70 -8.50 -4.76
CA PHE A 56 -14.82 -9.57 -3.77
C PHE A 56 -15.90 -9.24 -2.72
N TRP A 57 -15.86 -8.02 -2.19
CA TRP A 57 -16.85 -7.57 -1.21
C TRP A 57 -18.29 -7.61 -1.78
N LYS A 58 -18.49 -7.14 -3.02
CA LYS A 58 -19.80 -7.16 -3.71
C LYS A 58 -20.33 -8.58 -3.95
N LYS A 59 -19.43 -9.56 -4.07
CA LYS A 59 -19.78 -10.99 -4.20
C LYS A 59 -20.03 -11.66 -2.85
N GLY A 60 -19.88 -10.94 -1.74
CA GLY A 60 -19.99 -11.49 -0.39
C GLY A 60 -18.84 -12.43 -0.01
N GLN A 61 -17.70 -12.33 -0.68
CA GLN A 61 -16.51 -13.14 -0.39
C GLN A 61 -15.69 -12.53 0.72
N ASP A 62 -15.04 -13.39 1.53
CA ASP A 62 -14.18 -12.92 2.60
C ASP A 62 -12.92 -12.25 2.01
N ARG A 63 -12.50 -11.14 2.62
CA ARG A 63 -11.29 -10.41 2.25
C ARG A 63 -10.05 -11.31 2.21
N ASN A 64 -9.95 -12.27 3.13
CA ASN A 64 -8.82 -13.20 3.24
C ASN A 64 -8.81 -14.26 2.13
N GLU A 65 -9.87 -14.37 1.33
CA GLU A 65 -9.89 -15.23 0.14
C GLU A 65 -9.17 -14.60 -1.06
N ILE A 66 -8.88 -13.30 -1.02
CA ILE A 66 -8.15 -12.59 -2.07
C ILE A 66 -6.72 -13.13 -2.15
N ARG A 67 -6.34 -13.70 -3.29
CA ARG A 67 -5.00 -14.25 -3.52
C ARG A 67 -4.20 -13.34 -4.44
N LEU A 68 -2.87 -13.53 -4.43
CA LEU A 68 -1.96 -12.76 -5.29
C LEU A 68 -2.32 -12.87 -6.78
N LYS A 69 -2.71 -14.06 -7.24
CA LYS A 69 -3.19 -14.30 -8.61
C LYS A 69 -4.38 -13.44 -9.04
N ASP A 70 -5.22 -13.02 -8.08
CA ASP A 70 -6.39 -12.18 -8.33
C ASP A 70 -5.97 -10.70 -8.52
N MET A 71 -4.73 -10.36 -8.13
CA MET A 71 -4.08 -9.06 -8.32
C MET A 71 -3.14 -9.06 -9.53
N GLU A 72 -2.56 -10.21 -9.89
CA GLU A 72 -1.64 -10.34 -11.03
C GLU A 72 -2.27 -9.95 -12.38
N THR A 73 -3.58 -10.12 -12.53
CA THR A 73 -4.31 -9.71 -13.75
C THR A 73 -4.43 -8.19 -13.89
N LEU A 74 -4.47 -7.46 -12.76
CA LEU A 74 -4.40 -5.99 -12.74
C LEU A 74 -2.99 -5.52 -13.04
N LEU A 75 -2.00 -6.16 -12.39
CA LEU A 75 -0.60 -5.86 -12.62
C LEU A 75 -0.27 -5.90 -14.09
N SER A 76 -0.76 -6.91 -14.83
CA SER A 76 -0.52 -7.09 -16.27
C SER A 76 -1.33 -6.19 -17.22
N THR A 77 -2.37 -5.48 -16.75
CA THR A 77 -3.26 -4.69 -17.63
C THR A 77 -3.36 -3.20 -17.31
N THR A 78 -3.24 -2.77 -16.05
CA THR A 78 -3.37 -1.36 -15.63
C THR A 78 -2.03 -0.68 -15.35
N ALA A 79 -1.05 -1.37 -14.76
CA ALA A 79 0.32 -0.84 -14.64
C ALA A 79 1.06 -0.74 -15.99
N PHE A 80 0.59 -1.43 -17.03
CA PHE A 80 1.29 -1.52 -18.33
C PHE A 80 0.71 -0.64 -19.45
N LYS A 81 -0.41 0.09 -19.26
CA LYS A 81 -1.11 0.71 -20.39
C LYS A 81 -1.25 2.23 -20.46
N SER A 82 -1.00 3.05 -19.44
CA SER A 82 -1.26 4.49 -19.66
C SER A 82 -0.54 5.58 -18.86
N LYS A 83 0.39 5.31 -17.93
CA LYS A 83 1.15 6.40 -17.26
C LYS A 83 2.65 6.19 -17.34
N LYS A 84 3.38 7.26 -17.70
CA LYS A 84 4.86 7.29 -17.77
C LYS A 84 5.54 6.87 -16.45
N SER A 85 4.89 7.06 -15.31
CA SER A 85 5.33 6.61 -13.98
C SER A 85 5.38 5.10 -13.85
N ASP A 86 4.52 4.38 -14.57
CA ASP A 86 4.34 2.93 -14.38
C ASP A 86 5.25 2.12 -15.31
N ILE A 87 5.78 2.77 -16.36
CA ILE A 87 6.66 2.18 -17.39
C ILE A 87 7.97 1.64 -16.79
N TRP A 88 8.55 2.29 -15.79
CA TRP A 88 9.81 1.81 -15.23
C TRP A 88 9.60 0.68 -14.22
N ILE A 89 8.49 0.68 -13.48
CA ILE A 89 8.07 -0.44 -12.62
C ILE A 89 7.82 -1.66 -13.50
N SER A 90 7.13 -1.46 -14.63
CA SER A 90 7.01 -2.41 -15.75
C SER A 90 8.38 -2.94 -16.18
N SER A 91 9.34 -2.05 -16.47
CA SER A 91 10.70 -2.44 -16.88
C SER A 91 11.46 -3.26 -15.82
N LEU A 92 11.28 -2.99 -14.53
CA LEU A 92 11.90 -3.79 -13.46
C LEU A 92 11.27 -5.18 -13.35
N ILE A 93 9.95 -5.27 -13.51
CA ILE A 93 9.22 -6.55 -13.46
C ILE A 93 9.51 -7.39 -14.71
N GLU A 94 9.47 -6.79 -15.91
CA GLU A 94 9.78 -7.44 -17.19
C GLU A 94 11.21 -8.00 -17.23
N GLN A 95 12.14 -7.36 -16.52
CA GLN A 95 13.52 -7.81 -16.39
C GLN A 95 13.73 -8.76 -15.19
N ASN A 96 12.66 -9.22 -14.54
CA ASN A 96 12.68 -10.10 -13.36
C ASN A 96 13.58 -9.56 -12.22
N MET A 97 13.68 -8.24 -12.07
CA MET A 97 14.43 -7.59 -10.97
C MET A 97 13.60 -7.45 -9.69
N VAL A 98 12.32 -7.80 -9.74
CA VAL A 98 11.43 -7.83 -8.56
C VAL A 98 11.14 -9.27 -8.21
N ASP A 99 11.62 -9.71 -7.05
CA ASP A 99 11.38 -11.08 -6.56
C ASP A 99 9.92 -11.32 -6.17
N PHE A 100 9.29 -10.34 -5.50
CA PHE A 100 7.94 -10.46 -4.97
C PHE A 100 7.18 -9.14 -5.09
N PHE A 101 5.92 -9.24 -5.49
CA PHE A 101 4.95 -8.16 -5.40
C PHE A 101 4.06 -8.35 -4.16
N VAL A 102 3.94 -7.32 -3.33
CA VAL A 102 3.18 -7.37 -2.06
C VAL A 102 2.07 -6.32 -2.09
N PRO A 103 0.83 -6.70 -2.46
CA PRO A 103 -0.30 -5.76 -2.50
C PRO A 103 -0.77 -5.39 -1.09
N PHE A 104 -1.05 -4.10 -0.89
CA PHE A 104 -1.69 -3.59 0.32
C PHE A 104 -3.16 -3.29 0.04
N LEU A 105 -4.05 -4.11 0.60
CA LEU A 105 -5.49 -3.97 0.43
C LEU A 105 -6.04 -2.76 1.21
N PRO A 106 -7.08 -2.08 0.69
CA PRO A 106 -7.69 -0.94 1.37
C PRO A 106 -8.31 -1.35 2.71
N LEU A 107 -8.28 -0.47 3.71
CA LEU A 107 -8.70 -0.81 5.08
C LEU A 107 -10.22 -0.65 5.27
N GLU A 108 -10.87 -1.72 5.73
CA GLU A 108 -12.27 -1.67 6.17
C GLU A 108 -12.45 -0.93 7.49
N TYR A 109 -13.69 -0.54 7.79
CA TYR A 109 -14.08 0.14 9.03
C TYR A 109 -13.51 -0.52 10.30
N THR A 110 -13.56 -1.85 10.41
CA THR A 110 -13.04 -2.60 11.57
C THR A 110 -11.53 -2.43 11.75
N HIS A 111 -10.76 -2.41 10.66
CA HIS A 111 -9.32 -2.14 10.69
C HIS A 111 -9.02 -0.71 11.14
N VAL A 112 -9.85 0.25 10.74
CA VAL A 112 -9.72 1.65 11.17
C VAL A 112 -9.95 1.76 12.68
N VAL A 113 -10.98 1.11 13.23
CA VAL A 113 -11.22 1.07 14.69
C VAL A 113 -10.00 0.50 15.41
N GLN A 114 -9.40 -0.59 14.90
CA GLN A 114 -8.16 -1.15 15.45
C GLN A 114 -6.99 -0.14 15.41
N CYS A 115 -6.83 0.61 14.32
CA CYS A 115 -5.83 1.67 14.24
C CYS A 115 -6.07 2.77 15.28
N VAL A 116 -7.32 3.19 15.51
CA VAL A 116 -7.62 4.22 16.53
C VAL A 116 -7.26 3.71 17.92
N MET A 117 -7.66 2.48 18.26
CA MET A 117 -7.30 1.87 19.55
C MET A 117 -5.79 1.74 19.72
N ALA A 118 -5.07 1.36 18.66
CA ALA A 118 -3.60 1.32 18.68
C ALA A 118 -3.00 2.72 18.88
N GLN A 119 -3.57 3.75 18.23
CA GLN A 119 -3.12 5.13 18.36
C GLN A 119 -3.38 5.73 19.75
N MET A 120 -4.42 5.26 20.46
CA MET A 120 -4.64 5.60 21.88
C MET A 120 -3.52 5.02 22.75
N LYS A 121 -3.18 3.74 22.56
CA LYS A 121 -2.09 3.09 23.30
C LYS A 121 -0.74 3.78 23.09
N THR A 122 -0.41 4.17 21.86
CA THR A 122 0.85 4.88 21.58
C THR A 122 0.91 6.26 22.23
N LYS A 123 -0.24 6.85 22.59
CA LYS A 123 -0.37 8.10 23.36
C LYS A 123 -0.44 7.87 24.88
N GLY A 124 -0.33 6.64 25.36
CA GLY A 124 -0.45 6.30 26.78
C GLY A 124 -1.88 6.36 27.33
N LEU A 125 -2.89 6.33 26.44
CA LEU A 125 -4.29 6.30 26.83
C LEU A 125 -4.80 4.86 26.85
N GLU A 126 -5.72 4.58 27.77
CA GLU A 126 -6.49 3.33 27.72
C GLU A 126 -7.39 3.33 26.49
N PRO A 127 -7.40 2.25 25.68
CA PRO A 127 -8.25 2.16 24.51
C PRO A 127 -9.73 2.23 24.88
N ASP A 128 -10.44 3.18 24.29
CA ASP A 128 -11.88 3.31 24.42
C ASP A 128 -12.53 2.91 23.08
N PRO A 129 -13.24 1.75 23.02
CA PRO A 129 -13.92 1.31 21.82
C PRO A 129 -14.99 2.29 21.32
N GLU A 130 -15.72 2.97 22.20
CA GLU A 130 -16.75 3.93 21.79
C GLU A 130 -16.13 5.14 21.11
N VAL A 131 -15.03 5.67 21.67
CA VAL A 131 -14.28 6.76 21.02
C VAL A 131 -13.65 6.28 19.71
N ALA A 132 -13.13 5.04 19.67
CA ALA A 132 -12.58 4.48 18.45
C ALA A 132 -13.63 4.38 17.33
N HIS A 133 -14.86 3.96 17.65
CA HIS A 133 -15.97 3.93 16.71
C HIS A 133 -16.38 5.32 16.20
N LYS A 134 -16.41 6.33 17.10
CA LYS A 134 -16.70 7.74 16.74
C LYS A 134 -15.64 8.34 15.82
N VAL A 135 -14.36 8.13 16.13
CA VAL A 135 -13.27 8.57 15.25
C VAL A 135 -13.33 7.86 13.90
N ALA A 136 -13.60 6.55 13.91
CA ALA A 136 -13.70 5.77 12.69
C ALA A 136 -14.88 6.20 11.81
N SER A 137 -16.03 6.54 12.38
CA SER A 137 -17.22 6.96 11.62
C SER A 137 -17.04 8.28 10.87
N ASP A 138 -16.12 9.12 11.35
CA ASP A 138 -15.92 10.48 10.86
C ASP A 138 -14.88 10.56 9.73
N LEU A 139 -14.36 9.40 9.31
CA LEU A 139 -13.52 9.25 8.13
C LEU A 139 -14.36 9.11 6.85
N ASP A 140 -13.72 9.43 5.74
CA ASP A 140 -14.27 9.22 4.40
C ASP A 140 -14.08 7.76 3.97
N TYR A 141 -15.13 7.19 3.39
CA TYR A 141 -15.13 5.81 2.89
C TYR A 141 -15.61 5.74 1.45
N PHE A 142 -15.17 4.70 0.74
CA PHE A 142 -15.62 4.36 -0.60
C PHE A 142 -16.16 2.92 -0.66
N PRO A 143 -17.13 2.65 -1.56
CA PRO A 143 -17.90 3.62 -2.33
C PRO A 143 -18.78 4.53 -1.45
N LYS A 144 -19.28 5.64 -1.99
CA LYS A 144 -19.91 6.72 -1.19
C LYS A 144 -21.12 6.24 -0.37
N PHE A 145 -21.89 5.27 -0.86
CA PHE A 145 -23.11 4.81 -0.21
C PHE A 145 -22.85 3.66 0.77
N GLU A 146 -22.12 2.64 0.32
CA GLU A 146 -21.82 1.44 1.10
C GLU A 146 -20.74 1.68 2.17
N ARG A 147 -19.90 2.72 1.98
CA ARG A 147 -18.86 3.16 2.92
C ARG A 147 -17.98 2.01 3.44
N VAL A 148 -17.52 1.15 2.54
CA VAL A 148 -16.83 -0.10 2.87
C VAL A 148 -15.39 0.12 3.33
N PHE A 149 -14.62 0.87 2.54
CA PHE A 149 -13.18 1.02 2.71
C PHE A 149 -12.79 2.47 2.98
N SER A 150 -11.88 2.72 3.91
CA SER A 150 -11.38 4.06 4.23
C SER A 150 -10.57 4.63 3.07
N VAL A 151 -10.89 5.86 2.65
CA VAL A 151 -10.18 6.58 1.60
C VAL A 151 -8.74 6.91 2.03
N SER A 152 -8.53 7.22 3.32
CA SER A 152 -7.22 7.61 3.85
C SER A 152 -6.51 6.48 4.63
N GLY A 153 -7.10 5.28 4.66
CA GLY A 153 -6.66 4.21 5.55
C GLY A 153 -6.63 4.71 7.00
N CYS A 154 -5.46 4.59 7.64
CA CYS A 154 -5.22 5.05 9.01
C CYS A 154 -4.42 6.37 9.09
N LYS A 155 -4.12 7.03 7.95
CA LYS A 155 -3.20 8.18 7.89
C LYS A 155 -3.68 9.40 8.71
N THR A 156 -4.99 9.65 8.74
CA THR A 156 -5.56 10.85 9.36
C THR A 156 -6.10 10.62 10.78
N ILE A 157 -5.94 9.41 11.33
CA ILE A 157 -6.46 9.07 12.66
C ILE A 157 -5.86 9.96 13.75
N THR A 158 -4.55 10.24 13.70
CA THR A 158 -3.88 11.02 14.74
C THR A 158 -4.46 12.43 14.87
N SER A 159 -4.75 13.10 13.75
CA SER A 159 -5.35 14.43 13.76
C SER A 159 -6.83 14.41 14.12
N ARG A 160 -7.56 13.34 13.75
CA ARG A 160 -8.97 13.17 14.13
C ARG A 160 -9.13 12.89 15.62
N LEU A 161 -8.30 12.00 16.18
CA LEU A 161 -8.38 11.59 17.57
C LEU A 161 -8.31 12.77 18.54
N HIS A 162 -7.51 13.80 18.23
CA HIS A 162 -7.39 15.03 19.03
C HIS A 162 -8.71 15.75 19.31
N TYR A 163 -9.75 15.56 18.50
CA TYR A 163 -11.06 16.17 18.74
C TYR A 163 -11.94 15.41 19.75
N TYR A 164 -11.58 14.17 20.09
CA TYR A 164 -12.38 13.30 20.97
C TYR A 164 -11.70 12.99 22.28
N ILE A 165 -10.41 13.29 22.41
CA ILE A 165 -9.65 13.14 23.64
C ILE A 165 -9.31 14.54 24.18
N HIS A 166 -9.67 14.80 25.43
CA HIS A 166 -9.22 15.98 26.16
C HIS A 166 -8.09 15.54 27.10
N TYR A 167 -6.98 16.27 27.06
CA TYR A 167 -5.83 16.08 27.94
C TYR A 167 -6.05 16.79 29.27
#